data_AF-J3MZJ6-F1
#
_entry.id   AF-J3MZJ6-F1
#
_cell.length_a   1.000
_cell.length_b   1.000
_cell.length_c   1.000
_cell.angle_alpha   90.00
_cell.angle_beta   90.00
_cell.angle_gamma   90.00
#
_symmetry.space_group_name_H-M   'P 1'
#
loop_
_entity.id
_entity.type
_entity.pdbx_description
1 polymer ?
#
loop_
_entity_poly.entity_id
_entity_poly.type
_entity_poly.pdbx_seq_one_letter_code
_entity_poly.pdbx_strand_id
1 'polypeptide(L)'
;MASSLAILLLLMRLSGAIAAVSPNYISRSTEQQIIATVAPAADVGQSAQPFLTSPSGLYAAYLRRAVDSSAGGPGADACYVQVQHGDVGGGGGSVWESECTLVGGADACDLAFSPVGLELFAGGHSLWDTGIDAEPGTLSLDDGGDMRIVSKEGVTMRKNIAFGHVMGK
;
A
#
# COMPACT_ATOMS: atom_id res chain seq x y z
N MET A 1 9.31 21.74 42.76
CA MET A 1 9.79 20.48 42.16
C MET A 1 8.70 19.70 41.41
N ALA A 2 7.40 19.83 41.77
CA ALA A 2 6.31 19.13 41.06
C ALA A 2 5.96 19.70 39.67
N SER A 3 6.11 21.02 39.44
CA SER A 3 5.75 21.65 38.16
C SER A 3 6.62 21.20 36.97
N SER A 4 7.90 20.92 37.18
CA SER A 4 8.80 20.48 36.10
C SER A 4 8.49 19.06 35.63
N LEU A 5 7.98 18.20 36.52
CA LEU A 5 7.62 16.81 36.20
C LEU A 5 6.34 16.76 35.35
N ALA A 6 5.36 17.60 35.67
CA ALA A 6 4.11 17.72 34.90
C ALA A 6 4.35 18.24 33.47
N ILE A 7 5.28 19.19 33.30
CA ILE A 7 5.67 19.72 31.99
C ILE A 7 6.42 18.65 31.18
N LEU A 8 7.31 17.86 31.80
CA LEU A 8 8.03 16.77 31.12
C LEU A 8 7.08 15.67 30.63
N LEU A 9 6.07 15.32 31.44
CA LEU A 9 5.05 14.33 31.07
C LEU A 9 4.11 14.84 29.96
N LEU A 10 3.80 16.14 29.94
CA LEU A 10 3.01 16.76 28.88
C LEU A 10 3.79 16.80 27.56
N LEU A 11 5.11 17.08 27.61
CA LEU A 11 5.99 17.06 26.44
C LEU A 11 6.21 15.64 25.89
N MET A 12 6.27 14.60 26.74
CA MET A 12 6.31 13.20 26.27
C MET A 12 5.01 12.76 25.58
N ARG A 13 3.85 13.23 26.03
CA ARG A 13 2.56 12.96 25.36
C ARG A 13 2.40 13.70 24.03
N LEU A 14 3.13 14.80 23.87
CA LEU A 14 3.23 15.55 22.61
C LEU A 14 4.49 15.17 21.83
N SER A 15 4.89 13.89 21.88
CA SER A 15 5.75 13.32 20.84
C SER A 15 4.89 13.28 19.58
N GLY A 16 4.90 14.39 18.83
CA GLY A 16 4.08 14.57 17.65
C GLY A 16 4.24 13.39 16.71
N ALA A 17 3.11 12.81 16.28
CA ALA A 17 3.10 12.01 15.08
C ALA A 17 3.55 12.93 13.95
N ILE A 18 4.84 12.85 13.59
CA ILE A 18 5.29 13.28 12.28
C ILE A 18 4.45 12.49 11.29
N ALA A 19 3.50 13.16 10.63
CA ALA A 19 2.83 12.59 9.48
C ALA A 19 3.95 12.33 8.46
N ALA A 20 4.36 11.08 8.32
CA ALA A 20 5.34 10.74 7.31
C ALA A 20 4.69 11.09 5.97
N VAL A 21 5.35 11.97 5.22
CA VAL A 21 4.91 12.30 3.88
C VAL A 21 5.30 11.11 3.02
N SER A 22 4.31 10.36 2.55
CA SER A 22 4.54 9.28 1.61
C SER A 22 5.09 9.85 0.30
N PRO A 23 6.10 9.20 -0.30
CA PRO A 23 6.72 9.72 -1.49
C PRO A 23 5.79 9.56 -2.70
N ASN A 24 6.05 10.29 -3.78
CA ASN A 24 5.39 10.08 -5.07
C ASN A 24 6.10 9.05 -5.95
N TYR A 25 7.30 8.61 -5.54
CA TYR A 25 8.01 7.50 -6.16
C TYR A 25 8.87 6.73 -5.16
N ILE A 26 9.16 5.47 -5.48
CA ILE A 26 10.10 4.61 -4.76
C ILE A 26 11.10 4.05 -5.77
N SER A 27 12.38 4.28 -5.54
CA SER A 27 13.46 3.65 -6.33
C SER A 27 13.86 2.33 -5.69
N ARG A 28 13.95 1.27 -6.49
CA ARG A 28 14.38 -0.06 -6.05
C ARG A 28 15.85 -0.03 -5.66
N SER A 29 16.11 -0.27 -4.38
CA SER A 29 17.47 -0.24 -3.80
C SER A 29 18.02 -1.61 -3.45
N THR A 30 17.14 -2.61 -3.29
CA THR A 30 17.50 -3.99 -2.95
C THR A 30 16.71 -4.97 -3.82
N GLU A 31 17.08 -6.25 -3.78
CA GLU A 31 16.43 -7.26 -4.61
C GLU A 31 14.93 -7.37 -4.29
N GLN A 32 14.60 -7.39 -3.00
CA GLN A 32 13.24 -7.36 -2.48
C GLN A 32 13.15 -6.27 -1.41
N GLN A 33 12.50 -5.17 -1.74
CA GLN A 33 12.33 -4.02 -0.85
C GLN A 33 10.89 -3.96 -0.35
N ILE A 34 10.65 -4.26 0.93
CA ILE A 34 9.31 -4.12 1.53
C ILE A 34 8.95 -2.64 1.59
N ILE A 35 7.79 -2.28 1.03
CA ILE A 35 7.31 -0.88 0.92
C ILE A 35 6.02 -0.64 1.71
N ALA A 36 5.28 -1.69 2.05
CA ALA A 36 4.13 -1.62 2.94
C ALA A 36 3.91 -2.96 3.65
N THR A 37 3.39 -2.90 4.87
CA THR A 37 2.98 -4.07 5.65
C THR A 37 1.62 -3.82 6.28
N VAL A 38 0.77 -4.83 6.25
CA VAL A 38 -0.46 -4.91 7.04
C VAL A 38 -0.28 -6.06 8.01
N ALA A 39 -0.42 -5.74 9.31
CA ALA A 39 -0.27 -6.73 10.37
C ALA A 39 -1.26 -7.90 10.18
N PRO A 40 -0.92 -9.10 10.69
CA PRO A 40 -1.89 -10.17 10.83
C PRO A 40 -3.06 -9.66 11.65
N ALA A 41 -4.28 -10.06 11.31
CA ALA A 41 -5.44 -9.45 11.92
C ALA A 41 -6.38 -10.44 12.58
N ALA A 42 -7.05 -9.94 13.62
CA ALA A 42 -8.33 -10.45 14.10
C ALA A 42 -9.52 -9.77 13.37
N ASP A 43 -9.30 -8.68 12.59
CA ASP A 43 -10.31 -7.85 11.89
C ASP A 43 -9.77 -7.12 10.61
N VAL A 44 -10.64 -6.52 9.77
CA VAL A 44 -10.31 -5.71 8.56
C VAL A 44 -9.34 -4.56 8.83
N GLY A 45 -8.35 -4.31 7.94
CA GLY A 45 -7.30 -3.29 8.16
C GLY A 45 -6.64 -2.69 6.91
N GLN A 46 -5.79 -1.69 7.11
CA GLN A 46 -4.96 -1.08 6.05
C GLN A 46 -3.57 -0.74 6.58
N SER A 47 -2.60 -0.52 5.68
CA SER A 47 -1.27 -0.05 6.07
C SER A 47 -1.41 1.29 6.81
N ALA A 48 -0.60 1.48 7.86
CA ALA A 48 -0.72 2.65 8.73
C ALA A 48 -0.57 3.98 7.97
N GLN A 49 0.14 3.97 6.86
CA GLN A 49 0.37 5.11 5.96
C GLN A 49 0.30 4.61 4.50
N PRO A 50 0.02 5.51 3.54
CA PRO A 50 0.16 5.16 2.13
C PRO A 50 1.64 4.90 1.81
N PHE A 51 1.91 3.99 0.89
CA PHE A 51 3.27 3.77 0.40
C PHE A 51 3.62 4.72 -0.76
N LEU A 52 2.60 5.25 -1.46
CA LEU A 52 2.75 6.34 -2.43
C LEU A 52 1.63 7.37 -2.29
N THR A 53 1.97 8.63 -2.55
CA THR A 53 1.00 9.73 -2.71
C THR A 53 1.32 10.49 -3.99
N SER A 54 0.31 10.83 -4.79
CA SER A 54 0.52 11.57 -6.03
C SER A 54 1.11 12.97 -5.75
N PRO A 55 1.81 13.60 -6.71
CA PRO A 55 2.37 14.93 -6.53
C PRO A 55 1.35 15.99 -6.06
N SER A 56 0.11 15.90 -6.53
CA SER A 56 -1.01 16.77 -6.11
C SER A 56 -1.56 16.45 -4.71
N GLY A 57 -1.25 15.28 -4.15
CA GLY A 57 -1.85 14.76 -2.91
C GLY A 57 -3.25 14.19 -3.08
N LEU A 58 -3.81 14.18 -4.30
CA LEU A 58 -5.18 13.72 -4.57
C LEU A 58 -5.30 12.21 -4.58
N TYR A 59 -4.24 11.46 -4.88
CA TYR A 59 -4.27 10.01 -4.89
C TYR A 59 -3.27 9.43 -3.91
N ALA A 60 -3.66 8.35 -3.24
CA ALA A 60 -2.81 7.65 -2.29
C ALA A 60 -2.97 6.14 -2.47
N ALA A 61 -1.84 5.42 -2.46
CA ALA A 61 -1.80 3.97 -2.61
C ALA A 61 -1.54 3.29 -1.25
N TYR A 62 -2.37 2.32 -0.91
CA TYR A 62 -2.34 1.58 0.35
C TYR A 62 -2.28 0.08 0.10
N LEU A 63 -1.64 -0.64 1.04
CA LEU A 63 -1.86 -2.07 1.17
C LEU A 63 -3.06 -2.28 2.08
N ARG A 64 -4.01 -3.09 1.65
CA ARG A 64 -5.29 -3.34 2.35
C ARG A 64 -5.41 -4.80 2.72
N ARG A 65 -6.10 -5.06 3.83
CA ARG A 65 -6.64 -6.35 4.22
C ARG A 65 -8.13 -6.20 4.45
N ALA A 66 -8.94 -7.00 3.79
CA ALA A 66 -10.39 -7.01 4.01
C ALA A 66 -10.90 -8.44 4.13
N VAL A 67 -12.00 -8.62 4.85
CA VAL A 67 -12.72 -9.89 4.87
C VAL A 67 -13.46 -9.99 3.55
N ASP A 68 -13.11 -10.97 2.72
CA ASP A 68 -13.82 -11.17 1.47
C ASP A 68 -15.09 -11.99 1.73
N SER A 69 -16.21 -11.28 1.92
CA SER A 69 -17.54 -11.90 2.07
C SER A 69 -18.07 -12.53 0.78
N SER A 70 -17.43 -12.29 -0.37
CA SER A 70 -17.82 -12.83 -1.69
C SER A 70 -17.07 -14.12 -2.07
N ALA A 71 -15.98 -14.45 -1.36
CA ALA A 71 -15.17 -15.66 -1.57
C ALA A 71 -15.81 -16.98 -1.09
N GLY A 72 -17.13 -17.02 -0.86
CA GLY A 72 -17.88 -18.27 -0.69
C GLY A 72 -17.63 -19.04 0.60
N GLY A 73 -17.05 -18.43 1.64
CA GLY A 73 -16.85 -19.05 2.95
C GLY A 73 -16.63 -18.03 4.07
N PRO A 74 -16.98 -18.35 5.33
CA PRO A 74 -16.81 -17.44 6.45
C PRO A 74 -15.32 -17.20 6.78
N GLY A 75 -14.86 -15.95 6.72
CA GLY A 75 -13.65 -15.50 7.43
C GLY A 75 -12.31 -15.62 6.68
N ALA A 76 -12.30 -15.72 5.35
CA ALA A 76 -11.05 -15.56 4.60
C ALA A 76 -10.74 -14.07 4.42
N ASP A 77 -9.62 -13.64 4.99
CA ASP A 77 -9.06 -12.33 4.70
C ASP A 77 -8.50 -12.33 3.27
N ALA A 78 -8.54 -11.20 2.60
CA ALA A 78 -7.88 -10.96 1.35
C ALA A 78 -6.97 -9.74 1.46
N CYS A 79 -5.79 -9.82 0.88
CA CYS A 79 -4.90 -8.69 0.76
C CYS A 79 -4.84 -8.20 -0.69
N TYR A 80 -4.79 -6.88 -0.84
CA TYR A 80 -4.80 -6.22 -2.13
C TYR A 80 -4.18 -4.82 -2.01
N VAL A 81 -3.65 -4.33 -3.12
CA VAL A 81 -3.23 -2.95 -3.26
C VAL A 81 -4.44 -2.11 -3.65
N GLN A 82 -4.60 -0.93 -3.09
CA GLN A 82 -5.69 -0.01 -3.42
C GLN A 82 -5.13 1.40 -3.66
N VAL A 83 -5.54 2.02 -4.76
CA VAL A 83 -5.39 3.47 -4.95
C VAL A 83 -6.72 4.12 -4.61
N GLN A 84 -6.67 5.08 -3.70
CA GLN A 84 -7.82 5.88 -3.29
C GLN A 84 -7.65 7.32 -3.79
N HIS A 85 -8.75 7.93 -4.20
CA HIS A 85 -8.82 9.37 -4.36
C HIS A 85 -9.11 10.00 -3.00
N GLY A 86 -8.20 10.82 -2.48
CA GLY A 86 -8.42 11.61 -1.28
C GLY A 86 -9.49 12.67 -1.50
N ASP A 87 -10.65 12.50 -0.86
CA ASP A 87 -11.61 13.58 -0.72
C ASP A 87 -11.22 14.46 0.48
N VAL A 88 -11.45 15.77 0.40
CA VAL A 88 -11.19 16.75 1.48
C VAL A 88 -12.24 16.53 2.57
N GLY A 89 -12.13 15.43 3.30
CA GLY A 89 -13.14 14.96 4.25
C GLY A 89 -13.01 13.49 4.69
N GLY A 90 -12.01 12.75 4.19
CA GLY A 90 -11.72 11.39 4.66
C GLY A 90 -12.63 10.29 4.09
N GLY A 91 -13.50 10.63 3.14
CA GLY A 91 -14.42 9.70 2.46
C GLY A 91 -13.98 9.33 1.04
N GLY A 92 -12.66 9.19 0.83
CA GLY A 92 -12.10 8.90 -0.49
C GLY A 92 -12.56 7.57 -1.09
N GLY A 93 -12.96 7.58 -2.36
CA GLY A 93 -13.36 6.39 -3.10
C GLY A 93 -12.17 5.60 -3.63
N SER A 94 -12.29 4.26 -3.62
CA SER A 94 -11.35 3.38 -4.34
C SER A 94 -11.47 3.64 -5.84
N VAL A 95 -10.36 3.97 -6.50
CA VAL A 95 -10.32 4.18 -7.96
C VAL A 95 -9.68 3.01 -8.69
N TRP A 96 -8.89 2.20 -7.97
CA TRP A 96 -8.25 1.02 -8.49
C TRP A 96 -7.85 0.07 -7.35
N GLU A 97 -8.00 -1.24 -7.57
CA GLU A 97 -7.59 -2.31 -6.64
C GLU A 97 -6.81 -3.39 -7.38
N SER A 98 -5.81 -4.04 -6.79
CA SER A 98 -5.27 -5.28 -7.36
C SER A 98 -6.28 -6.41 -7.23
N GLU A 99 -6.01 -7.56 -7.85
CA GLU A 99 -6.77 -8.77 -7.56
C GLU A 99 -6.68 -9.09 -6.06
N CYS A 100 -7.83 -9.38 -5.44
CA CYS A 100 -7.91 -9.83 -4.07
C CYS A 100 -7.33 -11.24 -3.98
N THR A 101 -6.27 -11.42 -3.20
CA THR A 101 -5.73 -12.77 -2.95
C THR A 101 -6.06 -13.19 -1.53
N LEU A 102 -6.67 -14.37 -1.38
CA LEU A 102 -7.02 -14.92 -0.08
C LEU A 102 -5.76 -15.20 0.74
N VAL A 103 -5.81 -14.83 2.02
CA VAL A 103 -4.74 -15.00 3.00
C VAL A 103 -5.29 -15.62 4.28
N GLY A 104 -4.44 -16.34 5.01
CA GLY A 104 -4.75 -16.74 6.37
C GLY A 104 -4.80 -15.53 7.30
N GLY A 105 -5.73 -15.54 8.26
CA GLY A 105 -5.79 -14.48 9.29
C GLY A 105 -4.53 -14.37 10.15
N ALA A 106 -3.74 -15.45 10.23
CA ALA A 106 -2.51 -15.52 11.04
C ALA A 106 -1.27 -14.87 10.39
N ASP A 107 -1.31 -14.64 9.08
CA ASP A 107 -0.15 -14.13 8.34
C ASP A 107 -0.21 -12.61 8.21
N ALA A 108 0.94 -11.93 8.19
CA ALA A 108 1.02 -10.53 7.78
C ALA A 108 0.95 -10.46 6.25
N CYS A 109 0.49 -9.33 5.72
CA CYS A 109 0.63 -9.04 4.30
C CYS A 109 1.74 -8.04 4.07
N ASP A 110 2.68 -8.39 3.22
CA ASP A 110 3.79 -7.53 2.83
C ASP A 110 3.71 -7.22 1.35
N LEU A 111 3.86 -5.94 1.01
CA LEU A 111 4.02 -5.49 -0.37
C LEU A 111 5.48 -5.15 -0.58
N ALA A 112 6.12 -5.78 -1.57
CA ALA A 112 7.50 -5.54 -1.90
C ALA A 112 7.66 -5.06 -3.34
N PHE A 113 8.65 -4.17 -3.53
CA PHE A 113 9.22 -3.94 -4.84
C PHE A 113 10.31 -4.98 -5.10
N SER A 114 10.03 -5.97 -5.96
CA SER A 114 10.80 -7.19 -6.17
C SER A 114 11.32 -7.29 -7.62
N PRO A 115 12.07 -8.35 -8.02
CA PRO A 115 12.54 -8.51 -9.41
C PRO A 115 11.42 -8.66 -10.45
N VAL A 116 10.23 -9.10 -10.05
CA VAL A 116 9.06 -9.28 -10.95
C VAL A 116 8.14 -8.05 -10.99
N GLY A 117 8.55 -6.96 -10.33
CA GLY A 117 7.81 -5.71 -10.23
C GLY A 117 7.26 -5.51 -8.83
N LEU A 118 5.97 -5.19 -8.70
CA LEU A 118 5.32 -5.09 -7.40
C LEU A 118 4.71 -6.44 -7.04
N GLU A 119 5.00 -6.92 -5.83
CA GLU A 119 4.65 -8.28 -5.40
C GLU A 119 4.08 -8.27 -3.98
N LEU A 120 2.96 -8.96 -3.81
CA LEU A 120 2.25 -9.15 -2.55
C LEU A 120 2.60 -10.52 -1.97
N PHE A 121 2.93 -10.54 -0.69
CA PHE A 121 3.26 -11.74 0.06
C PHE A 121 2.35 -11.91 1.28
N ALA A 122 2.09 -13.15 1.68
CA ALA A 122 1.66 -13.48 3.04
C ALA A 122 2.31 -14.81 3.48
N GLY A 123 2.69 -14.88 4.76
CA GLY A 123 3.35 -16.08 5.31
C GLY A 123 4.67 -16.45 4.62
N GLY A 124 5.30 -15.49 3.94
CA GLY A 124 6.50 -15.72 3.12
C GLY A 124 6.26 -16.27 1.71
N HIS A 125 5.00 -16.40 1.29
CA HIS A 125 4.62 -16.86 -0.04
C HIS A 125 4.14 -15.71 -0.92
N SER A 126 4.56 -15.70 -2.18
CA SER A 126 4.06 -14.76 -3.19
C SER A 126 2.61 -15.12 -3.55
N LEU A 127 1.77 -14.08 -3.61
CA LEU A 127 0.33 -14.19 -3.79
C LEU A 127 -0.13 -13.54 -5.09
N TRP A 128 0.42 -12.38 -5.40
CA TRP A 128 0.09 -11.59 -6.56
C TRP A 128 1.30 -10.74 -6.94
N ASP A 129 1.55 -10.61 -8.24
CA ASP A 129 2.58 -9.73 -8.76
C ASP A 129 2.19 -9.07 -10.08
N THR A 130 2.90 -8.00 -10.43
CA THR A 130 2.64 -7.27 -11.68
C THR A 130 3.14 -7.97 -12.95
N GLY A 131 3.99 -9.00 -12.82
CA GLY A 131 4.53 -9.80 -13.93
C GLY A 131 5.31 -8.99 -14.94
N ILE A 132 6.27 -8.18 -14.49
CA ILE A 132 7.07 -7.33 -15.37
C ILE A 132 8.24 -8.14 -15.95
N ASP A 133 8.33 -8.18 -17.28
CA ASP A 133 9.39 -8.83 -18.04
C ASP A 133 10.58 -7.89 -18.30
N ALA A 134 11.04 -7.20 -17.26
CA ALA A 134 12.17 -6.27 -17.27
C ALA A 134 12.62 -5.99 -15.84
N GLU A 135 13.90 -5.63 -15.64
CA GLU A 135 14.37 -5.30 -14.29
C GLU A 135 13.73 -4.00 -13.78
N PRO A 136 12.93 -4.05 -12.70
CA PRO A 136 12.23 -2.88 -12.20
C PRO A 136 13.19 -1.88 -11.54
N GLY A 137 12.96 -0.59 -11.81
CA GLY A 137 13.78 0.52 -11.33
C GLY A 137 13.04 1.45 -10.37
N THR A 138 11.93 2.04 -10.82
CA THR A 138 11.17 3.04 -10.05
C THR A 138 9.69 2.76 -10.11
N LEU A 139 9.03 2.74 -8.95
CA LEU A 139 7.57 2.74 -8.81
C LEU A 139 7.11 4.18 -8.56
N SER A 140 6.03 4.64 -9.19
CA SER A 140 5.48 5.99 -8.99
C SER A 140 3.96 6.02 -9.07
N LEU A 141 3.34 7.00 -8.42
CA LEU A 141 1.92 7.32 -8.55
C LEU A 141 1.77 8.72 -9.15
N ASP A 142 1.01 8.84 -10.23
CA ASP A 142 0.75 10.15 -10.87
C ASP A 142 -0.60 10.75 -10.47
N ASP A 143 -0.84 11.98 -10.93
CA ASP A 143 -2.06 12.74 -10.62
C ASP A 143 -3.30 12.26 -11.40
N GLY A 144 -3.16 11.24 -12.25
CA GLY A 144 -4.28 10.51 -12.83
C GLY A 144 -4.75 9.35 -11.95
N GLY A 145 -4.02 9.04 -10.87
CA GLY A 145 -4.21 7.83 -10.06
C GLY A 145 -3.54 6.59 -10.64
N ASP A 146 -2.73 6.74 -11.69
CA ASP A 146 -2.04 5.62 -12.32
C ASP A 146 -0.74 5.31 -11.58
N MET A 147 -0.62 4.05 -11.13
CA MET A 147 0.62 3.53 -10.57
C MET A 147 1.47 2.90 -11.67
N ARG A 148 2.76 3.24 -11.71
CA ARG A 148 3.65 2.93 -12.84
C ARG A 148 4.97 2.39 -12.36
N ILE A 149 5.50 1.40 -13.08
CA ILE A 149 6.86 0.90 -12.88
C ILE A 149 7.69 1.25 -14.11
N VAL A 150 8.79 1.95 -13.88
CA VAL A 150 9.82 2.22 -14.89
C VAL A 150 10.97 1.25 -14.63
N SER A 151 11.38 0.51 -15.64
CA SER A 151 12.56 -0.35 -15.56
C SER A 151 13.83 0.48 -15.37
N LYS A 152 14.92 -0.15 -14.93
CA LYS A 152 16.23 0.53 -14.84
C LYS A 152 16.74 1.05 -16.19
N GLU A 153 16.29 0.45 -17.28
CA GLU A 153 16.63 0.85 -18.66
C GLU A 153 15.76 2.01 -19.18
N GLY A 154 14.83 2.51 -18.37
CA GLY A 154 13.94 3.61 -18.75
C GLY A 154 12.72 3.19 -19.57
N VAL A 155 12.58 1.89 -19.87
CA VAL A 155 11.34 1.35 -20.45
C VAL A 155 10.24 1.52 -19.41
N THR A 156 9.30 2.41 -19.72
CA THR A 156 8.14 2.67 -18.88
C THR A 156 7.12 1.56 -19.11
N MET A 157 6.97 0.69 -18.13
CA MET A 157 5.86 -0.26 -18.11
C MET A 157 4.67 0.46 -17.47
N ARG A 158 3.90 1.16 -18.31
CA ARG A 158 2.54 1.58 -17.93
C ARG A 158 1.68 0.33 -17.96
N LYS A 159 1.65 -0.39 -16.85
CA LYS A 159 0.43 -1.10 -16.54
C LYS A 159 -0.46 -0.09 -15.83
N ASN A 160 -1.54 0.33 -16.49
CA ASN A 160 -2.81 0.22 -15.79
C ASN A 160 -2.78 -1.24 -15.32
N ILE A 161 -2.66 -1.47 -14.02
CA ILE A 161 -2.57 -2.82 -13.49
C ILE A 161 -3.97 -3.44 -13.73
N ALA A 162 -4.17 -3.91 -14.96
CA ALA A 162 -5.45 -4.11 -15.62
C ALA A 162 -6.11 -5.45 -15.26
N PHE A 163 -5.97 -5.86 -14.01
CA PHE A 163 -6.84 -6.85 -13.38
C PHE A 163 -7.60 -6.27 -12.19
N GLY A 164 -7.43 -4.98 -11.93
CA GLY A 164 -8.24 -4.24 -10.99
C GLY A 164 -9.55 -3.77 -11.58
N HIS A 165 -10.65 -4.06 -10.89
CA HIS A 165 -11.94 -3.43 -11.17
C HIS A 165 -11.78 -1.92 -10.99
N VAL A 166 -11.85 -1.15 -12.09
CA VAL A 166 -12.08 0.29 -11.97
C VAL A 166 -13.50 0.40 -11.41
N MET A 167 -13.63 0.77 -10.14
CA MET A 167 -14.94 1.04 -9.52
C MET A 167 -15.48 2.34 -10.09
N GLY A 168 -15.96 2.28 -11.33
CA GLY A 168 -16.85 3.27 -11.91
C GLY A 168 -18.16 3.23 -11.14
N LYS A 169 -18.63 4.41 -10.71
CA LYS A 169 -20.02 4.58 -10.27
C LYS A 169 -21.00 4.12 -11.33
#